data_AF-A0A956HWH6-F1
#
_entry.id   AF-A0A956HWH6-F1
#
_cell.length_a   1.000
_cell.length_b   1.000
_cell.length_c   1.000
_cell.angle_alpha   90.00
_cell.angle_beta   90.00
_cell.angle_gamma   90.00
#
_symmetry.space_group_name_H-M   'P 1'
#
loop_
_entity.id
_entity.type
_entity.pdbx_description
1 polymer ?
#
loop_
_entity_poly.entity_id
_entity_poly.type
_entity_poly.pdbx_seq_one_letter_code
_entity_poly.pdbx_strand_id
1 'polypeptide(L)'
;MHRRSLTWLLFVALFLLAAGANAAPRDAAANKKIDEAINTHYLATDFDKAEGVLTGTINACGDKCSAGVIARAWMYVGIVRGSGKQDQKGAADAFAQALAADPGVKLDEALATPETKKAFSEAQANAGGSTPPTNNGGNGSKPPKGEDVAGTMECSPEITEVQTRRPIPMSCTTEEDAVKAELRYKEFGGEKWKTIKMAKRGDFFQAEIPCSATMLAGALKVYVRAHDASGDVIDTFGTKSKPFEFNIVGKTDAEPPAFPDRDAPARCAEEVECPPDFPGCKSGGGGTKGWGASCESTSECQGGLACVDGSCETAQSCDIDADCPSGKCKGGVCQSGEGPSGPFKKNWIGFHVAQDLAIVGGDDVCSQDSQNNNGFACFYEGTENQYNFDPQPARANKISTGMAPATTRIMLSFDRVLGKNLTLGARAGYALNGGPSAGDKKFLPFHGEVRIGYWFGKQPFAKKGIRPYVAGGGGIAQVDAKLPVTVVDCAQDPNTGASQVGTQAYTNCANDSGSGAILGKEQKLDAYKKLGQSFVNIGGGAMYALSPSSGIQLNLNIMFMLPTSGTVIEPSLGYVFGL
;
A
#
# COMPACT_ATOMS: atom_id res chain seq x y z
N MET A 1 -26.07 -40.40 7.66
CA MET A 1 -25.22 -39.32 8.24
C MET A 1 -24.66 -38.41 7.13
N HIS A 2 -25.53 -37.78 6.32
CA HIS A 2 -25.12 -37.06 5.08
C HIS A 2 -25.67 -35.63 5.01
N ARG A 3 -25.49 -34.85 6.08
CA ARG A 3 -25.97 -33.46 6.14
C ARG A 3 -24.97 -32.43 6.66
N ARG A 4 -23.67 -32.78 6.67
CA ARG A 4 -22.59 -31.89 7.13
C ARG A 4 -21.50 -31.57 6.09
N SER A 5 -21.52 -32.17 4.90
CA SER A 5 -20.51 -31.91 3.86
C SER A 5 -20.86 -30.77 2.89
N LEU A 6 -22.06 -30.20 2.95
CA LEU A 6 -22.48 -29.19 1.97
C LEU A 6 -22.06 -27.76 2.33
N THR A 7 -21.75 -27.49 3.60
CA THR A 7 -21.32 -26.16 4.08
C THR A 7 -19.82 -25.90 3.89
N TRP A 8 -19.02 -26.93 3.59
CA TRP A 8 -17.58 -26.79 3.33
C TRP A 8 -17.26 -26.56 1.85
N LEU A 9 -18.13 -27.00 0.94
CA LEU A 9 -18.00 -26.75 -0.50
C LEU A 9 -18.43 -25.33 -0.92
N LEU A 10 -19.32 -24.68 -0.17
CA LEU A 10 -19.72 -23.29 -0.45
C LEU A 10 -18.67 -22.24 -0.02
N PHE A 11 -17.82 -22.55 0.96
CA PHE A 11 -16.74 -21.64 1.40
C PHE A 11 -15.49 -21.72 0.53
N VAL A 12 -15.27 -22.83 -0.20
CA VAL A 12 -14.18 -22.97 -1.18
C VAL A 12 -14.56 -22.39 -2.55
N ALA A 13 -15.85 -22.42 -2.91
CA ALA A 13 -16.33 -21.83 -4.17
C ALA A 13 -16.40 -20.29 -4.14
N LEU A 14 -16.49 -19.64 -2.97
CA LEU A 14 -16.51 -18.17 -2.86
C LEU A 14 -15.10 -17.53 -2.94
N PHE A 15 -14.03 -18.32 -2.92
CA PHE A 15 -12.65 -17.85 -3.09
C PHE A 15 -12.12 -17.94 -4.53
N LEU A 16 -12.92 -18.47 -5.48
CA LEU A 16 -12.52 -18.66 -6.89
C LEU A 16 -13.17 -17.69 -7.88
N LEU A 17 -13.90 -16.66 -7.41
CA LEU A 17 -14.47 -15.59 -8.25
C LEU A 17 -13.80 -14.22 -8.06
N ALA A 18 -12.65 -14.17 -7.38
CA ALA A 18 -11.70 -13.07 -7.60
C ALA A 18 -10.87 -13.40 -8.84
N ALA A 19 -11.50 -13.32 -10.02
CA ALA A 19 -10.77 -13.06 -11.25
C ALA A 19 -10.18 -11.65 -11.09
N GLY A 20 -9.02 -11.58 -10.44
CA GLY A 20 -8.22 -10.37 -10.46
C GLY A 20 -8.05 -9.97 -11.90
N ALA A 21 -8.41 -8.72 -12.21
CA ALA A 21 -7.80 -8.03 -13.34
C ALA A 21 -6.29 -8.07 -13.08
N ASN A 22 -5.64 -9.12 -13.58
CA ASN A 22 -4.20 -9.24 -13.53
C ASN A 22 -3.71 -8.12 -14.43
N ALA A 23 -3.31 -7.00 -13.81
CA ALA A 23 -2.55 -5.97 -14.51
C ALA A 23 -1.39 -6.69 -15.21
N ALA A 24 -1.31 -6.57 -16.53
CA ALA A 24 -0.23 -7.20 -17.27
C ALA A 24 1.10 -6.65 -16.73
N PRO A 25 2.20 -7.41 -16.79
CA PRO A 25 3.43 -7.12 -16.04
C PRO A 25 4.05 -5.74 -16.33
N ARG A 26 3.65 -5.07 -17.43
CA ARG A 26 4.11 -3.73 -17.79
C ARG A 26 3.07 -2.61 -17.68
N ASP A 27 1.84 -2.90 -17.28
CA ASP A 27 0.74 -1.91 -17.27
C ASP A 27 1.05 -0.69 -16.38
N ALA A 28 1.62 -0.91 -15.20
CA ALA A 28 1.96 0.20 -14.29
C ALA A 28 3.04 1.12 -14.86
N ALA A 29 4.05 0.57 -15.52
CA ALA A 29 5.12 1.33 -16.14
C ALA A 29 4.64 2.08 -17.41
N ALA A 30 3.81 1.41 -18.21
CA ALA A 30 3.20 2.00 -19.40
C ALA A 30 2.25 3.16 -19.04
N ASN A 31 1.39 2.99 -18.04
CA ASN A 31 0.52 4.07 -17.57
C ASN A 31 1.30 5.29 -17.09
N LYS A 32 2.41 5.11 -16.37
CA LYS A 32 3.27 6.23 -15.96
C LYS A 32 3.82 7.02 -17.16
N LYS A 33 4.19 6.33 -18.25
CA LYS A 33 4.67 6.98 -19.47
C LYS A 33 3.56 7.64 -20.29
N ILE A 34 2.36 7.06 -20.30
CA ILE A 34 1.17 7.70 -20.86
C ILE A 34 0.85 8.99 -20.09
N ASP A 35 0.90 8.94 -18.76
CA ASP A 35 0.63 10.11 -17.91
C ASP A 35 1.73 11.19 -18.08
N GLU A 36 3.00 10.82 -18.25
CA GLU A 36 4.09 11.75 -18.58
C GLU A 36 3.88 12.42 -19.95
N ALA A 37 3.50 11.64 -20.97
CA ALA A 37 3.23 12.17 -22.29
C ALA A 37 2.13 13.24 -22.28
N ILE A 38 1.08 13.03 -21.48
CA ILE A 38 -0.05 13.95 -21.41
C ILE A 38 0.20 15.09 -20.44
N ASN A 39 0.54 14.81 -19.19
CA ASN A 39 0.62 15.83 -18.14
C ASN A 39 1.91 16.65 -18.17
N THR A 40 2.91 16.24 -18.95
CA THR A 40 4.16 16.99 -19.10
C THR A 40 4.31 17.47 -20.53
N HIS A 41 4.42 16.56 -21.50
CA HIS A 41 4.78 16.95 -22.88
C HIS A 41 3.63 17.61 -23.64
N TYR A 42 2.42 17.03 -23.59
CA TYR A 42 1.25 17.60 -24.28
C TYR A 42 0.83 18.95 -23.69
N LEU A 43 0.79 19.08 -22.36
CA LEU A 43 0.47 20.35 -21.70
C LEU A 43 1.54 21.43 -21.91
N ALA A 44 2.81 21.05 -22.08
CA ALA A 44 3.87 21.96 -22.49
C ALA A 44 3.86 22.29 -23.99
N THR A 45 2.83 21.86 -24.73
CA THR A 45 2.69 21.99 -26.19
C THR A 45 3.81 21.29 -27.00
N ASP A 46 4.55 20.38 -26.37
CA ASP A 46 5.59 19.56 -27.00
C ASP A 46 4.97 18.28 -27.60
N PHE A 47 4.16 18.49 -28.63
CA PHE A 47 3.34 17.43 -29.21
C PHE A 47 4.16 16.31 -29.87
N ASP A 48 5.33 16.63 -30.43
CA ASP A 48 6.20 15.63 -31.02
C ASP A 48 6.81 14.71 -29.96
N LYS A 49 7.22 15.24 -28.80
CA LYS A 49 7.66 14.40 -27.68
C LYS A 49 6.51 13.63 -27.05
N ALA A 50 5.34 14.24 -26.88
CA ALA A 50 4.16 13.55 -26.36
C ALA A 50 3.79 12.34 -27.23
N GLU A 51 3.73 12.52 -28.55
CA GLU A 51 3.49 11.44 -29.51
C GLU A 51 4.61 10.40 -29.49
N GLY A 52 5.87 10.83 -29.43
CA GLY A 52 7.03 9.94 -29.35
C GLY A 52 7.03 9.05 -28.10
N VAL A 53 6.68 9.60 -26.93
CA VAL A 53 6.57 8.84 -25.68
C VAL A 53 5.41 7.85 -25.74
N LEU A 54 4.25 8.25 -26.29
CA LEU A 54 3.08 7.36 -26.42
C LEU A 54 3.36 6.20 -27.38
N THR A 55 3.86 6.49 -28.58
CA THR A 55 4.19 5.47 -29.58
C THR A 55 5.37 4.58 -29.14
N GLY A 56 6.37 5.15 -28.47
CA GLY A 56 7.44 4.39 -27.83
C GLY A 56 6.92 3.45 -26.73
N THR A 57 5.94 3.89 -25.94
CA THR A 57 5.27 3.07 -24.93
C THR A 57 4.50 1.92 -25.56
N ILE A 58 3.76 2.16 -26.64
CA ILE A 58 3.04 1.13 -27.40
C ILE A 58 4.01 0.07 -27.94
N ASN A 59 5.13 0.50 -28.54
CA ASN A 59 6.15 -0.41 -29.07
C ASN A 59 6.84 -1.22 -27.96
N ALA A 60 7.13 -0.60 -26.82
CA ALA A 60 7.75 -1.26 -25.67
C ALA A 60 6.79 -2.23 -24.96
N CYS A 61 5.48 -2.03 -25.11
CA CYS A 61 4.45 -2.89 -24.53
C CYS A 61 4.41 -4.28 -25.17
N GLY A 62 4.50 -4.40 -26.51
CA GLY A 62 4.40 -5.68 -27.19
C GLY A 62 3.16 -6.49 -26.74
N ASP A 63 3.35 -7.76 -26.40
CA ASP A 63 2.33 -8.67 -25.83
C ASP A 63 2.22 -8.61 -24.28
N LYS A 64 2.92 -7.67 -23.64
CA LYS A 64 3.11 -7.62 -22.17
C LYS A 64 2.27 -6.55 -21.46
N CYS A 65 1.51 -5.77 -22.21
CA CYS A 65 0.53 -4.81 -21.68
C CYS A 65 -0.89 -5.30 -21.96
N SER A 66 -1.83 -4.94 -21.10
CA SER A 66 -3.24 -5.24 -21.33
C SER A 66 -3.78 -4.42 -22.52
N ALA A 67 -4.79 -4.99 -23.17
CA ALA A 67 -5.46 -4.37 -24.31
C ALA A 67 -5.98 -2.96 -23.99
N GLY A 68 -6.52 -2.77 -22.78
CA GLY A 68 -7.00 -1.45 -22.31
C GLY A 68 -5.89 -0.40 -22.14
N VAL A 69 -4.67 -0.78 -21.74
CA VAL A 69 -3.54 0.16 -21.64
C VAL A 69 -3.02 0.54 -23.02
N ILE A 70 -2.95 -0.42 -23.94
CA ILE A 70 -2.59 -0.17 -25.34
C ILE A 70 -3.64 0.74 -26.00
N ALA A 71 -4.93 0.49 -25.76
CA ALA A 71 -6.02 1.32 -26.24
C ALA A 71 -5.98 2.74 -25.67
N ARG A 72 -5.70 2.90 -24.37
CA ARG A 72 -5.50 4.20 -23.73
C ARG A 72 -4.36 4.98 -24.36
N ALA A 73 -3.22 4.32 -24.63
CA ALA A 73 -2.08 4.97 -25.28
C ALA A 73 -2.44 5.44 -26.70
N TRP A 74 -3.08 4.60 -27.51
CA TRP A 74 -3.52 4.96 -28.86
C TRP A 74 -4.60 6.06 -28.86
N MET A 75 -5.51 6.06 -27.88
CA MET A 75 -6.50 7.13 -27.70
C MET A 75 -5.78 8.47 -27.48
N TYR A 76 -4.77 8.50 -26.63
CA TYR A 76 -3.99 9.72 -26.42
C TYR A 76 -3.13 10.10 -27.64
N VAL A 77 -2.59 9.15 -28.41
CA VAL A 77 -1.95 9.48 -29.71
C VAL A 77 -2.94 10.19 -30.63
N GLY A 78 -4.20 9.74 -30.66
CA GLY A 78 -5.25 10.40 -31.43
C GLY A 78 -5.51 11.83 -30.98
N ILE A 79 -5.53 12.09 -29.68
CA ILE A 79 -5.66 13.45 -29.12
C ILE A 79 -4.44 14.32 -29.47
N VAL A 80 -3.21 13.80 -29.29
CA VAL A 80 -1.99 14.55 -29.63
C VAL A 80 -2.00 14.95 -31.10
N ARG A 81 -2.34 14.03 -32.00
CA ARG A 81 -2.39 14.30 -33.44
C ARG A 81 -3.51 15.27 -33.80
N GLY A 82 -4.73 15.00 -33.35
CA GLY A 82 -5.91 15.77 -33.75
C GLY A 82 -5.95 17.15 -33.09
N SER A 83 -5.91 17.18 -31.76
CA SER A 83 -6.03 18.44 -31.01
C SER A 83 -4.72 19.21 -30.95
N GLY A 84 -3.59 18.53 -30.75
CA GLY A 84 -2.28 19.16 -30.61
C GLY A 84 -1.68 19.57 -31.96
N LYS A 85 -1.59 18.61 -32.89
CA LYS A 85 -0.92 18.79 -34.19
C LYS A 85 -1.86 19.16 -35.34
N GLN A 86 -3.17 19.25 -35.09
CA GLN A 86 -4.19 19.52 -36.11
C GLN A 86 -4.23 18.50 -37.26
N ASP A 87 -3.70 17.29 -37.03
CA ASP A 87 -3.72 16.16 -37.95
C ASP A 87 -4.91 15.24 -37.64
N GLN A 88 -6.08 15.63 -38.17
CA GLN A 88 -7.33 14.89 -37.97
C GLN A 88 -7.34 13.51 -38.65
N LYS A 89 -6.56 13.34 -39.73
CA LYS A 89 -6.44 12.05 -40.42
C LYS A 89 -5.61 11.09 -39.57
N GLY A 90 -4.45 11.52 -39.09
CA GLY A 90 -3.61 10.72 -38.20
C GLY A 90 -4.27 10.46 -36.84
N ALA A 91 -5.16 11.35 -36.39
CA ALA A 91 -6.00 11.13 -35.22
C ALA A 91 -7.00 9.99 -35.43
N ALA A 92 -7.72 9.99 -36.57
CA ALA A 92 -8.65 8.92 -36.91
C ALA A 92 -7.94 7.55 -37.01
N ASP A 93 -6.75 7.50 -37.61
CA ASP A 93 -5.95 6.27 -37.69
C ASP A 93 -5.56 5.75 -36.29
N ALA A 94 -5.17 6.64 -35.37
CA ALA A 94 -4.84 6.28 -34.00
C ALA A 94 -6.06 5.82 -33.19
N PHE A 95 -7.22 6.45 -33.38
CA PHE A 95 -8.46 6.03 -32.74
C PHE A 95 -8.95 4.67 -33.25
N ALA A 96 -8.77 4.37 -34.54
CA ALA A 96 -9.05 3.04 -35.07
C ALA A 96 -8.19 1.96 -34.39
N GLN A 97 -6.90 2.23 -34.16
CA GLN A 97 -6.02 1.34 -33.39
C GLN A 97 -6.45 1.21 -31.92
N ALA A 98 -6.89 2.30 -31.29
CA ALA A 98 -7.39 2.27 -29.93
C ALA A 98 -8.63 1.36 -29.79
N LEU A 99 -9.61 1.53 -30.68
CA LEU A 99 -10.85 0.74 -30.70
C LEU A 99 -10.63 -0.72 -31.13
N ALA A 100 -9.62 -0.98 -31.98
CA ALA A 100 -9.21 -2.34 -32.31
C ALA A 100 -8.56 -3.06 -31.12
N ALA A 101 -7.83 -2.34 -30.28
CA ALA A 101 -7.25 -2.89 -29.05
C ALA A 101 -8.32 -3.09 -27.97
N ASP A 102 -9.17 -2.08 -27.73
CA ASP A 102 -10.28 -2.18 -26.77
C ASP A 102 -11.50 -1.39 -27.30
N PRO A 103 -12.58 -2.09 -27.72
CA PRO A 103 -13.81 -1.44 -28.17
C PRO A 103 -14.49 -0.58 -27.10
N GLY A 104 -14.15 -0.76 -25.82
CA GLY A 104 -14.68 0.00 -24.69
C GLY A 104 -13.91 1.27 -24.33
N VAL A 105 -12.85 1.62 -25.08
CA VAL A 105 -12.04 2.81 -24.82
C VAL A 105 -12.88 4.09 -24.92
N LYS A 106 -12.68 5.02 -23.97
CA LYS A 106 -13.38 6.30 -23.93
C LYS A 106 -12.43 7.44 -24.26
N LEU A 107 -12.91 8.39 -25.07
CA LEU A 107 -12.17 9.60 -25.40
C LEU A 107 -12.03 10.50 -24.17
N ASP A 108 -10.83 11.06 -23.97
CA ASP A 108 -10.62 12.14 -23.02
C ASP A 108 -11.15 13.46 -23.62
N GLU A 109 -12.42 13.72 -23.35
CA GLU A 109 -13.16 14.84 -23.90
C GLU A 109 -12.63 16.23 -23.48
N ALA A 110 -11.82 16.30 -22.43
CA ALA A 110 -11.23 17.54 -21.94
C ALA A 110 -10.06 18.01 -22.82
N LEU A 111 -9.36 17.08 -23.49
CA LEU A 111 -8.22 17.38 -24.36
C LEU A 111 -8.58 17.32 -25.85
N ALA A 112 -9.76 16.82 -26.20
CA ALA A 112 -10.23 16.68 -27.58
C ALA A 112 -10.95 17.96 -28.10
N THR A 113 -10.46 18.55 -29.20
CA THR A 113 -11.20 19.58 -29.94
C THR A 113 -12.47 19.00 -30.57
N PRO A 114 -13.48 19.82 -30.94
CA PRO A 114 -14.70 19.34 -31.59
C PRO A 114 -14.45 18.47 -32.84
N GLU A 115 -13.42 18.81 -33.63
CA GLU A 115 -13.00 18.07 -34.81
C GLU A 115 -12.44 16.69 -34.42
N THR A 116 -11.60 16.64 -33.38
CA THR A 116 -11.03 15.40 -32.84
C THR A 116 -12.11 14.50 -32.21
N LYS A 117 -13.11 15.10 -31.54
CA LYS A 117 -14.28 14.37 -31.02
C LYS A 117 -15.10 13.74 -32.14
N LYS A 118 -15.27 14.46 -33.25
CA LYS A 118 -15.93 13.95 -34.45
C LYS A 118 -15.13 12.79 -35.05
N ALA A 119 -13.81 12.92 -35.18
CA ALA A 119 -12.93 11.85 -35.67
C ALA A 119 -13.03 10.57 -34.81
N PHE A 120 -13.06 10.69 -33.48
CA PHE A 120 -13.26 9.54 -32.59
C PHE A 120 -14.65 8.90 -32.76
N SER A 121 -15.71 9.71 -32.85
CA SER A 121 -17.08 9.23 -33.04
C SER A 121 -17.26 8.50 -34.37
N GLU A 122 -16.64 9.00 -35.43
CA GLU A 122 -16.60 8.35 -36.74
C GLU A 122 -15.80 7.03 -36.68
N ALA A 123 -14.66 7.00 -35.99
CA ALA A 123 -13.90 5.78 -35.76
C ALA A 123 -14.72 4.73 -34.97
N GLN A 124 -15.49 5.15 -33.97
CA GLN A 124 -16.37 4.29 -33.20
C GLN A 124 -17.53 3.74 -34.04
N ALA A 125 -18.12 4.57 -34.90
CA ALA A 125 -19.16 4.13 -35.84
C ALA A 125 -18.62 3.13 -36.88
N ASN A 126 -17.36 3.28 -37.31
CA ASN A 126 -16.70 2.37 -38.24
C ASN A 126 -16.22 1.06 -37.57
N ALA A 127 -15.88 1.10 -36.28
CA ALA A 127 -15.51 -0.09 -35.50
C ALA A 127 -16.73 -0.91 -35.06
N GLY A 128 -17.91 -0.29 -35.00
CA GLY A 128 -19.16 -0.89 -34.54
C GLY A 128 -20.21 -1.00 -35.64
N GLY A 129 -20.16 -2.06 -36.44
CA GLY A 129 -21.30 -2.51 -37.24
C GLY A 129 -22.41 -3.04 -36.34
N SER A 130 -23.23 -2.16 -35.75
CA SER A 130 -24.54 -2.43 -35.16
C SER A 130 -25.29 -1.12 -34.88
N THR A 131 -26.42 -0.95 -35.55
CA THR A 131 -27.38 0.18 -35.49
C THR A 131 -28.00 0.43 -34.10
N PRO A 132 -28.51 1.67 -33.85
CA PRO A 132 -29.02 2.13 -32.56
C PRO A 132 -30.50 1.79 -32.34
N PRO A 133 -31.02 1.79 -31.09
CA PRO A 133 -32.45 1.92 -30.86
C PRO A 133 -32.81 3.33 -30.40
N THR A 134 -33.61 4.01 -31.21
CA THR A 134 -34.53 5.08 -30.82
C THR A 134 -35.80 4.47 -30.20
N ASN A 135 -36.20 4.94 -29.02
CA ASN A 135 -37.43 5.72 -28.78
C ASN A 135 -37.99 5.58 -27.35
N ASN A 136 -38.17 6.78 -26.76
CA ASN A 136 -39.31 7.27 -25.98
C ASN A 136 -39.85 6.52 -24.74
N GLY A 137 -39.85 7.29 -23.64
CA GLY A 137 -41.08 7.55 -22.88
C GLY A 137 -41.03 7.13 -21.41
N GLY A 138 -40.86 8.11 -20.50
CA GLY A 138 -40.95 7.87 -19.06
C GLY A 138 -40.68 9.11 -18.22
N ASN A 139 -41.58 10.08 -18.30
CA ASN A 139 -41.57 11.36 -17.63
C ASN A 139 -41.60 11.21 -16.09
N GLY A 140 -40.76 11.97 -15.38
CA GLY A 140 -40.72 11.96 -13.92
C GLY A 140 -39.73 12.96 -13.30
N SER A 141 -39.51 14.12 -13.93
CA SER A 141 -38.67 15.18 -13.37
C SER A 141 -39.51 16.28 -12.71
N LYS A 142 -39.41 16.34 -11.38
CA LYS A 142 -39.78 17.48 -10.54
C LYS A 142 -38.87 18.67 -10.91
N PRO A 143 -39.39 19.90 -11.11
CA PRO A 143 -38.66 20.97 -11.77
C PRO A 143 -37.65 21.65 -10.82
N PRO A 144 -36.46 22.08 -11.27
CA PRO A 144 -35.72 23.13 -10.59
C PRO A 144 -36.26 24.50 -11.03
N LYS A 145 -36.81 25.25 -10.08
CA LYS A 145 -37.09 26.68 -10.20
C LYS A 145 -35.78 27.47 -10.33
N GLY A 146 -35.82 28.52 -11.17
CA GLY A 146 -34.78 29.53 -11.29
C GLY A 146 -34.52 29.85 -12.76
N GLU A 147 -35.51 30.47 -13.42
CA GLU A 147 -35.32 31.10 -14.73
C GLU A 147 -34.22 32.16 -14.66
N ASP A 148 -33.46 32.29 -15.75
CA ASP A 148 -32.43 33.31 -15.94
C ASP A 148 -33.12 34.69 -16.04
N VAL A 149 -33.22 35.40 -14.91
CA VAL A 149 -33.62 36.82 -14.89
C VAL A 149 -32.46 37.62 -15.48
N ALA A 150 -32.73 38.47 -16.48
CA ALA A 150 -31.72 39.43 -16.94
C ALA A 150 -31.50 40.44 -15.82
N GLY A 151 -30.36 40.36 -15.15
CA GLY A 151 -30.05 41.22 -14.02
C GLY A 151 -29.37 42.53 -14.43
N THR A 152 -29.58 43.56 -13.63
CA THR A 152 -28.96 44.89 -13.73
C THR A 152 -27.79 45.05 -12.75
N MET A 153 -27.42 43.98 -12.03
CA MET A 153 -26.30 43.99 -11.09
C MET A 153 -25.01 44.45 -11.77
N GLU A 154 -24.35 45.44 -11.17
CA GLU A 154 -23.08 45.97 -11.64
C GLU A 154 -21.94 45.35 -10.82
N CYS A 155 -20.93 44.79 -11.48
CA CYS A 155 -19.75 44.22 -10.83
C CYS A 155 -18.47 44.81 -11.39
N SER A 156 -17.52 45.06 -10.49
CA SER A 156 -16.14 45.40 -10.79
C SER A 156 -15.21 44.24 -10.39
N PRO A 157 -14.05 44.07 -11.04
CA PRO A 157 -13.51 44.88 -12.13
C PRO A 157 -14.14 44.57 -13.50
N GLU A 158 -14.20 45.56 -14.38
CA GLU A 158 -14.71 45.42 -15.77
C GLU A 158 -13.63 44.95 -16.76
N ILE A 159 -12.43 44.63 -16.27
CA ILE A 159 -11.35 44.13 -17.12
C ILE A 159 -11.70 42.75 -17.68
N THR A 160 -11.32 42.51 -18.92
CA THR A 160 -11.55 41.23 -19.60
C THR A 160 -10.30 40.36 -19.62
N GLU A 161 -9.13 40.89 -19.29
CA GLU A 161 -7.87 40.15 -19.22
C GLU A 161 -7.28 40.19 -17.81
N VAL A 162 -6.82 39.03 -17.32
CA VAL A 162 -6.15 38.91 -16.03
C VAL A 162 -4.90 38.07 -16.20
N GLN A 163 -3.79 38.50 -15.60
CA GLN A 163 -2.57 37.72 -15.64
C GLN A 163 -2.70 36.39 -14.87
N THR A 164 -2.09 35.32 -15.37
CA THR A 164 -2.02 34.05 -14.66
C THR A 164 -1.46 34.22 -13.24
N ARG A 165 -1.93 33.36 -12.34
CA ARG A 165 -1.54 33.32 -10.91
C ARG A 165 -1.89 34.60 -10.17
N ARG A 166 -3.00 35.24 -10.52
CA ARG A 166 -3.47 36.44 -9.82
C ARG A 166 -4.87 36.20 -9.25
N PRO A 167 -5.13 36.52 -7.98
CA PRO A 167 -6.50 36.53 -7.46
C PRO A 167 -7.34 37.58 -8.19
N ILE A 168 -8.65 37.36 -8.26
CA ILE A 168 -9.59 38.33 -8.85
C ILE A 168 -10.56 38.78 -7.75
N PRO A 169 -10.30 39.92 -7.10
CA PRO A 169 -11.27 40.61 -6.25
C PRO A 169 -12.48 41.03 -7.09
N MET A 170 -13.68 40.66 -6.66
CA MET A 170 -14.95 41.00 -7.31
C MET A 170 -15.84 41.76 -6.33
N SER A 171 -16.30 42.95 -6.71
CA SER A 171 -17.20 43.80 -5.93
C SER A 171 -18.45 44.11 -6.76
N CYS A 172 -19.62 43.69 -6.27
CA CYS A 172 -20.88 43.83 -6.97
C CYS A 172 -21.88 44.68 -6.17
N THR A 173 -22.70 45.47 -6.86
CA THR A 173 -23.80 46.28 -6.32
C THR A 173 -25.09 46.01 -7.09
N THR A 174 -26.24 46.18 -6.43
CA THR A 174 -27.57 46.01 -7.00
C THR A 174 -28.51 47.03 -6.38
N GLU A 175 -29.47 47.53 -7.15
CA GLU A 175 -30.53 48.45 -6.67
C GLU A 175 -31.66 47.70 -5.94
N GLU A 176 -31.68 46.36 -6.03
CA GLU A 176 -32.66 45.50 -5.38
C GLU A 176 -32.29 45.24 -3.91
N ASP A 177 -33.29 44.94 -3.05
CA ASP A 177 -33.13 44.70 -1.61
C ASP A 177 -32.46 43.34 -1.28
N ALA A 178 -31.27 43.11 -1.82
CA ALA A 178 -30.51 41.87 -1.65
C ALA A 178 -29.90 41.78 -0.24
N VAL A 179 -30.09 40.62 0.41
CA VAL A 179 -29.45 40.32 1.71
C VAL A 179 -28.26 39.38 1.57
N LYS A 180 -28.13 38.68 0.42
CA LYS A 180 -27.08 37.69 0.16
C LYS A 180 -26.69 37.70 -1.32
N ALA A 181 -25.41 37.50 -1.62
CA ALA A 181 -24.95 37.21 -2.98
C ALA A 181 -24.00 36.00 -3.04
N GLU A 182 -24.10 35.22 -4.12
CA GLU A 182 -23.22 34.09 -4.43
C GLU A 182 -22.50 34.32 -5.76
N LEU A 183 -21.17 34.32 -5.73
CA LEU A 183 -20.33 34.29 -6.92
C LEU A 183 -20.10 32.84 -7.33
N ARG A 184 -20.28 32.53 -8.61
CA ARG A 184 -19.98 31.22 -9.18
C ARG A 184 -18.98 31.34 -10.31
N TYR A 185 -17.95 30.51 -10.27
CA TYR A 185 -16.89 30.51 -11.27
C TYR A 185 -16.58 29.11 -11.77
N LYS A 186 -16.01 29.03 -12.97
CA LYS A 186 -15.53 27.80 -13.59
C LYS A 186 -14.25 28.09 -14.37
N GLU A 187 -13.14 27.57 -13.88
CA GLU A 187 -11.83 27.69 -14.53
C GLU A 187 -11.80 27.05 -15.92
N PHE A 188 -10.79 27.44 -16.71
CA PHE A 188 -10.51 26.82 -17.99
C PHE A 188 -10.22 25.31 -17.81
N GLY A 189 -10.92 24.47 -18.57
CA GLY A 189 -10.89 23.00 -18.41
C GLY A 189 -11.70 22.46 -17.23
N GLY A 190 -12.28 23.31 -16.37
CA GLY A 190 -13.11 22.90 -15.24
C GLY A 190 -14.49 22.38 -15.66
N GLU A 191 -14.90 21.23 -15.13
CA GLU A 191 -16.23 20.65 -15.39
C GLU A 191 -17.31 21.18 -14.44
N LYS A 192 -16.93 21.60 -13.23
CA LYS A 192 -17.87 21.97 -12.16
C LYS A 192 -17.80 23.46 -11.86
N TRP A 193 -18.97 24.08 -11.75
CA TRP A 193 -19.09 25.43 -11.20
C TRP A 193 -18.81 25.40 -9.69
N LYS A 194 -17.87 26.23 -9.24
CA LYS A 194 -17.54 26.44 -7.83
C LYS A 194 -18.27 27.67 -7.33
N THR A 195 -18.66 27.68 -6.05
CA THR A 195 -19.44 28.78 -5.45
C THR A 195 -18.66 29.44 -4.31
N ILE A 196 -18.61 30.76 -4.31
CA ILE A 196 -18.08 31.60 -3.23
C ILE A 196 -19.23 32.46 -2.69
N LYS A 197 -19.45 32.43 -1.36
CA LYS A 197 -20.37 33.37 -0.71
C LYS A 197 -19.73 34.75 -0.65
N MET A 198 -20.41 35.77 -1.15
CA MET A 198 -19.91 37.14 -1.09
C MET A 198 -20.25 37.77 0.26
N ALA A 199 -19.30 38.51 0.84
CA ALA A 199 -19.50 39.25 2.08
C ALA A 199 -20.14 40.62 1.80
N LYS A 200 -21.26 40.94 2.46
CA LYS A 200 -21.88 42.27 2.39
C LYS A 200 -21.02 43.29 3.15
N ARG A 201 -20.65 44.39 2.50
CA ARG A 201 -19.80 45.48 2.99
C ARG A 201 -20.39 46.82 2.53
N GLY A 202 -21.22 47.43 3.38
CA GLY A 202 -22.05 48.57 2.96
C GLY A 202 -23.01 48.13 1.86
N ASP A 203 -23.02 48.85 0.75
CA ASP A 203 -23.87 48.57 -0.41
C ASP A 203 -23.27 47.51 -1.36
N PHE A 204 -22.03 47.07 -1.10
CA PHE A 204 -21.34 46.10 -1.95
C PHE A 204 -21.38 44.68 -1.40
N PHE A 205 -21.42 43.72 -2.32
CA PHE A 205 -21.10 42.31 -2.08
C PHE A 205 -19.71 42.01 -2.63
N GLN A 206 -18.82 41.53 -1.78
CA GLN A 206 -17.40 41.33 -2.12
C GLN A 206 -16.94 39.89 -1.93
N ALA A 207 -16.21 39.36 -2.91
CA ALA A 207 -15.54 38.06 -2.84
C ALA A 207 -14.24 38.08 -3.65
N GLU A 208 -13.33 37.15 -3.38
CA GLU A 208 -12.10 36.99 -4.15
C GLU A 208 -12.09 35.61 -4.82
N ILE A 209 -11.88 35.58 -6.13
CA ILE A 209 -11.60 34.33 -6.85
C ILE A 209 -10.12 33.97 -6.62
N PRO A 210 -9.81 32.78 -6.08
CA PRO A 210 -8.46 32.42 -5.66
C PRO A 210 -7.52 32.17 -6.85
N CYS A 211 -6.20 32.26 -6.62
CA CYS A 211 -5.18 31.96 -7.62
C CYS A 211 -5.30 30.57 -8.26
N SER A 212 -5.80 29.58 -7.52
CA SER A 212 -6.03 28.23 -8.05
C SER A 212 -6.98 28.20 -9.25
N ALA A 213 -7.83 29.22 -9.41
CA ALA A 213 -8.72 29.38 -10.56
C ALA A 213 -8.05 30.11 -11.75
N THR A 214 -6.90 30.74 -11.55
CA THR A 214 -6.17 31.54 -12.55
C THR A 214 -4.77 30.98 -12.86
N MET A 215 -4.48 29.75 -12.43
CA MET A 215 -3.19 29.08 -12.69
C MET A 215 -2.98 28.80 -14.19
N LEU A 216 -4.03 28.37 -14.87
CA LEU A 216 -4.01 28.01 -16.29
C LEU A 216 -4.48 29.20 -17.13
N ALA A 217 -3.78 29.46 -18.23
CA ALA A 217 -4.24 30.43 -19.22
C ALA A 217 -5.50 29.90 -19.93
N GLY A 218 -6.46 30.77 -20.19
CA GLY A 218 -7.73 30.45 -20.84
C GLY A 218 -8.95 31.13 -20.20
N ALA A 219 -10.13 30.78 -20.69
CA ALA A 219 -11.40 31.37 -20.26
C ALA A 219 -11.80 30.96 -18.85
N LEU A 220 -11.88 31.92 -17.93
CA LEU A 220 -12.50 31.79 -16.61
C LEU A 220 -13.90 32.39 -16.65
N LYS A 221 -14.91 31.54 -16.51
CA LYS A 221 -16.34 31.94 -16.59
C LYS A 221 -16.88 32.25 -15.21
N VAL A 222 -17.59 33.36 -15.08
CA VAL A 222 -18.12 33.88 -13.80
C VAL A 222 -19.56 34.34 -13.96
N TYR A 223 -20.39 34.09 -12.96
CA TYR A 223 -21.67 34.79 -12.79
C TYR A 223 -22.00 34.97 -11.31
N VAL A 224 -22.82 35.97 -10.97
CA VAL A 224 -23.22 36.28 -9.60
C VAL A 224 -24.74 36.26 -9.50
N ARG A 225 -25.27 35.79 -8.36
CA ARG A 225 -26.70 35.84 -8.02
C ARG A 225 -26.91 36.57 -6.71
N ALA A 226 -27.71 37.63 -6.71
CA ALA A 226 -28.25 38.26 -5.50
C ALA A 226 -29.57 37.59 -5.10
N HIS A 227 -29.77 37.50 -3.79
CA HIS A 227 -30.94 36.89 -3.18
C HIS A 227 -31.59 37.82 -2.15
N ASP A 228 -32.92 37.79 -2.10
CA ASP A 228 -33.71 38.43 -1.04
C ASP A 228 -33.68 37.61 0.27
N ALA A 229 -34.41 38.09 1.28
CA ALA A 229 -34.54 37.42 2.58
C ALA A 229 -35.25 36.05 2.50
N SER A 230 -36.06 35.82 1.46
CA SER A 230 -36.75 34.55 1.20
C SER A 230 -35.85 33.53 0.50
N GLY A 231 -34.71 33.97 -0.04
CA GLY A 231 -33.75 33.16 -0.78
C GLY A 231 -34.00 33.14 -2.29
N ASP A 232 -34.98 33.92 -2.78
CA ASP A 232 -35.29 34.05 -4.20
C ASP A 232 -34.23 34.90 -4.89
N VAL A 233 -33.89 34.55 -6.13
CA VAL A 233 -32.91 35.33 -6.93
C VAL A 233 -33.61 36.58 -7.43
N ILE A 234 -33.11 37.75 -7.03
CA ILE A 234 -33.71 39.04 -7.39
C ILE A 234 -32.88 39.82 -8.41
N ASP A 235 -31.58 39.55 -8.51
CA ASP A 235 -30.70 40.20 -9.50
C ASP A 235 -29.48 39.31 -9.83
N THR A 236 -28.85 39.51 -10.99
CA THR A 236 -27.71 38.71 -11.46
C THR A 236 -26.69 39.52 -12.25
N PHE A 237 -25.40 39.18 -12.10
CA PHE A 237 -24.34 39.62 -13.00
C PHE A 237 -23.89 38.43 -13.86
N GLY A 238 -24.31 38.43 -15.12
CA GLY A 238 -24.22 37.26 -15.99
C GLY A 238 -25.09 36.08 -15.52
N THR A 239 -25.17 35.04 -16.34
CA THR A 239 -25.94 33.83 -16.00
C THR A 239 -25.11 32.57 -16.25
N LYS A 240 -25.63 31.41 -15.84
CA LYS A 240 -24.97 30.14 -16.14
C LYS A 240 -24.89 29.87 -17.66
N SER A 241 -25.88 30.34 -18.41
CA SER A 241 -25.98 30.19 -19.87
C SER A 241 -25.19 31.27 -20.63
N LYS A 242 -25.05 32.47 -20.05
CA LYS A 242 -24.25 33.59 -20.56
C LYS A 242 -23.40 34.21 -19.45
N PRO A 243 -22.30 33.56 -19.05
CA PRO A 243 -21.44 34.08 -17.99
C PRO A 243 -20.57 35.24 -18.48
N PHE A 244 -20.11 36.07 -17.55
CA PHE A 244 -18.99 36.96 -17.78
C PHE A 244 -17.70 36.14 -17.91
N GLU A 245 -16.77 36.56 -18.78
CA GLU A 245 -15.56 35.79 -19.08
C GLU A 245 -14.30 36.64 -18.87
N PHE A 246 -13.44 36.18 -17.97
CA PHE A 246 -12.07 36.69 -17.86
C PHE A 246 -11.14 35.81 -18.72
N ASN A 247 -10.35 36.45 -19.56
CA ASN A 247 -9.27 35.81 -20.31
C ASN A 247 -8.01 35.78 -19.44
N ILE A 248 -7.69 34.61 -18.92
CA ILE A 248 -6.50 34.41 -18.11
C ILE A 248 -5.29 34.24 -19.05
N VAL A 249 -4.33 35.16 -18.99
CA VAL A 249 -3.21 35.25 -19.94
C VAL A 249 -1.85 35.29 -19.24
N GLY A 250 -0.78 34.80 -19.88
CA GLY A 250 0.56 34.77 -19.28
C GLY A 250 1.12 36.16 -18.94
N LYS A 251 0.78 37.16 -19.76
CA LYS A 251 1.13 38.57 -19.58
C LYS A 251 0.01 39.42 -20.17
N THR A 252 -0.30 40.52 -19.50
CA THR A 252 -1.22 41.57 -19.98
C THR A 252 -0.68 42.91 -19.51
N ASP A 253 -0.99 43.97 -20.27
CA ASP A 253 -0.72 45.35 -19.87
C ASP A 253 -1.92 45.96 -19.12
N ALA A 254 -3.03 45.21 -18.98
CA ALA A 254 -4.17 45.61 -18.18
C ALA A 254 -3.79 45.80 -16.70
N GLU A 255 -4.41 46.78 -16.05
CA GLU A 255 -4.20 47.04 -14.64
C GLU A 255 -4.67 45.84 -13.80
N PRO A 256 -3.89 45.41 -12.79
CA PRO A 256 -4.28 44.29 -11.94
C PRO A 256 -5.64 44.51 -11.26
N PRO A 257 -6.52 43.50 -11.22
CA PRO A 257 -7.81 43.61 -10.55
C PRO A 257 -7.65 43.89 -9.05
N ALA A 258 -8.43 44.84 -8.55
CA ALA A 258 -8.45 45.24 -7.14
C ALA A 258 -9.89 45.48 -6.66
N PHE A 259 -10.10 45.45 -5.34
CA PHE A 259 -11.31 46.02 -4.78
C PHE A 259 -11.30 47.54 -4.94
N PRO A 260 -12.48 48.21 -4.98
CA PRO A 260 -12.55 49.67 -4.88
C PRO A 260 -11.74 50.16 -3.66
N ASP A 261 -10.91 51.19 -3.88
CA ASP A 261 -10.07 51.84 -2.87
C ASP A 261 -9.04 50.93 -2.16
N ARG A 262 -8.59 49.84 -2.80
CA ARG A 262 -7.51 48.98 -2.28
C ARG A 262 -6.47 48.69 -3.35
N ASP A 263 -5.24 48.43 -2.89
CA ASP A 263 -4.19 47.93 -3.77
C ASP A 263 -4.55 46.53 -4.30
N ALA A 264 -4.20 46.28 -5.56
CA ALA A 264 -4.41 44.98 -6.19
C ALA A 264 -3.62 43.88 -5.45
N PRO A 265 -4.22 42.70 -5.20
CA PRO A 265 -3.49 41.57 -4.65
C PRO A 265 -2.27 41.23 -5.50
N ALA A 266 -1.16 40.91 -4.82
CA ALA A 266 0.04 40.43 -5.48
C ALA A 266 -0.27 39.15 -6.29
N ARG A 267 0.51 38.90 -7.35
CA ARG A 267 0.49 37.58 -7.98
C ARG A 267 0.95 36.55 -6.97
N CYS A 268 0.28 35.41 -6.98
CA CYS A 268 0.75 34.24 -6.28
C CYS A 268 2.14 33.84 -6.78
N ALA A 269 2.95 33.29 -5.87
CA ALA A 269 4.30 32.87 -6.16
C ALA A 269 4.32 31.96 -7.39
N GLU A 270 5.29 32.20 -8.26
CA GLU A 270 5.59 31.33 -9.38
C GLU A 270 6.25 30.07 -8.83
N GLU A 271 5.70 28.89 -9.13
CA GLU A 271 6.51 27.66 -9.14
C GLU A 271 7.51 27.82 -10.31
N VAL A 272 8.59 28.58 -10.10
CA VAL A 272 9.68 28.71 -11.08
C VAL A 272 10.54 27.46 -10.97
N GLU A 273 10.33 26.50 -11.86
CA GLU A 273 11.40 25.63 -12.33
C GLU A 273 12.32 26.49 -13.23
N CYS A 274 13.43 27.07 -12.70
CA CYS A 274 14.50 27.67 -13.56
C CYS A 274 15.43 26.52 -13.96
N PRO A 275 15.43 26.05 -15.23
CA PRO A 275 16.29 24.95 -15.66
C PRO A 275 17.76 25.38 -15.63
N PRO A 276 18.68 24.48 -15.26
CA PRO A 276 20.05 24.83 -14.89
C PRO A 276 21.01 25.34 -15.99
N ASP A 277 20.54 25.77 -17.17
CA ASP A 277 21.42 26.25 -18.27
C ASP A 277 20.96 27.56 -18.96
N PHE A 278 20.01 28.32 -18.39
CA PHE A 278 19.56 29.57 -19.01
C PHE A 278 20.41 30.79 -18.60
N PRO A 279 21.05 31.52 -19.54
CA PRO A 279 21.92 32.64 -19.22
C PRO A 279 21.13 33.80 -18.58
N GLY A 280 21.37 34.08 -17.30
CA GLY A 280 20.77 35.20 -16.55
C GLY A 280 20.26 34.86 -15.15
N CYS A 281 20.02 33.58 -14.83
CA CYS A 281 19.72 33.15 -13.46
C CYS A 281 21.03 33.22 -12.63
N LYS A 282 21.19 34.24 -11.76
CA LYS A 282 22.31 34.28 -10.80
C LYS A 282 22.11 33.17 -9.76
N SER A 283 22.86 32.09 -9.90
CA SER A 283 22.91 30.96 -8.97
C SER A 283 23.47 31.39 -7.61
N GLY A 284 22.59 31.50 -6.62
CA GLY A 284 22.96 31.62 -5.22
C GLY A 284 23.09 30.23 -4.57
N GLY A 285 24.31 29.87 -4.18
CA GLY A 285 24.63 28.85 -3.15
C GLY A 285 24.14 27.43 -3.40
N GLY A 286 24.99 26.59 -4.01
CA GLY A 286 24.85 25.13 -4.08
C GLY A 286 26.17 24.49 -4.54
N GLY A 287 26.31 23.18 -4.37
CA GLY A 287 27.50 22.42 -4.77
C GLY A 287 27.70 22.36 -6.30
N THR A 288 28.65 21.55 -6.76
CA THR A 288 29.06 21.52 -8.18
C THR A 288 28.35 20.46 -9.02
N LYS A 289 27.56 19.57 -8.42
CA LYS A 289 26.95 18.43 -9.11
C LYS A 289 25.61 18.81 -9.74
N GLY A 290 25.54 18.71 -11.05
CA GLY A 290 24.32 19.01 -11.81
C GLY A 290 23.24 17.95 -11.71
N TRP A 291 22.11 18.23 -12.34
CA TRP A 291 20.95 17.33 -12.36
C TRP A 291 21.33 15.94 -12.92
N GLY A 292 20.87 14.88 -12.25
CA GLY A 292 21.19 13.49 -12.57
C GLY A 292 22.58 13.00 -12.10
N ALA A 293 23.41 13.87 -11.54
CA ALA A 293 24.70 13.46 -10.98
C ALA A 293 24.52 12.75 -9.64
N SER A 294 25.36 11.73 -9.39
CA SER A 294 25.33 10.99 -8.14
C SER A 294 25.73 11.88 -6.95
N CYS A 295 24.92 11.90 -5.90
CA CYS A 295 25.14 12.71 -4.70
C CYS A 295 24.96 11.87 -3.42
N GLU A 296 25.65 12.26 -2.35
CA GLU A 296 25.37 11.74 -1.00
C GLU A 296 24.56 12.75 -0.16
N SER A 297 24.69 14.04 -0.48
CA SER A 297 24.02 15.14 0.21
C SER A 297 23.54 16.24 -0.75
N THR A 298 22.46 16.93 -0.37
CA THR A 298 21.93 18.07 -1.16
C THR A 298 22.93 19.20 -1.31
N SER A 299 23.88 19.37 -0.36
CA SER A 299 24.95 20.36 -0.47
C SER A 299 25.94 20.10 -1.60
N GLU A 300 25.99 18.89 -2.16
CA GLU A 300 26.79 18.57 -3.34
C GLU A 300 26.11 19.01 -4.64
N CYS A 301 24.79 19.17 -4.62
CA CYS A 301 24.00 19.49 -5.79
C CYS A 301 23.99 21.00 -6.06
N GLN A 302 23.98 21.37 -7.34
CA GLN A 302 23.86 22.76 -7.78
C GLN A 302 22.59 23.42 -7.22
N GLY A 303 22.64 24.74 -7.06
CA GLY A 303 21.54 25.51 -6.46
C GLY A 303 20.21 25.21 -7.16
N GLY A 304 19.19 24.87 -6.38
CA GLY A 304 17.87 24.46 -6.88
C GLY A 304 17.65 22.94 -6.97
N LEU A 305 18.68 22.13 -6.70
CA LEU A 305 18.60 20.67 -6.70
C LEU A 305 18.68 20.09 -5.28
N ALA A 306 18.04 18.96 -5.06
CA ALA A 306 18.12 18.13 -3.86
C ALA A 306 18.65 16.74 -4.18
N CYS A 307 19.34 16.12 -3.23
CA CYS A 307 19.80 14.75 -3.41
C CYS A 307 18.65 13.76 -3.16
N VAL A 308 18.04 13.26 -4.24
CA VAL A 308 16.89 12.36 -4.22
C VAL A 308 17.35 10.99 -4.68
N ASP A 309 17.21 9.97 -3.82
CA ASP A 309 17.59 8.59 -4.12
C ASP A 309 19.05 8.42 -4.66
N GLY A 310 19.95 9.30 -4.22
CA GLY A 310 21.38 9.28 -4.59
C GLY A 310 21.70 10.01 -5.89
N SER A 311 20.75 10.76 -6.47
CA SER A 311 20.95 11.61 -7.65
C SER A 311 20.44 13.03 -7.40
N CYS A 312 21.10 14.04 -7.95
CA CYS A 312 20.65 15.43 -7.83
C CYS A 312 19.41 15.64 -8.71
N GLU A 313 18.26 15.93 -8.10
CA GLU A 313 16.96 16.12 -8.77
C GLU A 313 16.29 17.42 -8.31
N THR A 314 15.22 17.84 -8.99
CA THR A 314 14.45 19.04 -8.64
C THR A 314 13.70 18.83 -7.32
N ALA A 315 13.82 19.77 -6.37
CA ALA A 315 13.16 19.68 -5.08
C ALA A 315 11.63 19.89 -5.20
N GLN A 316 10.82 19.03 -4.57
CA GLN A 316 9.36 19.13 -4.56
C GLN A 316 8.89 20.44 -3.89
N SER A 317 7.86 21.10 -4.40
CA SER A 317 7.24 22.27 -3.75
C SER A 317 6.40 21.88 -2.51
N CYS A 318 6.21 22.83 -1.60
CA CYS A 318 5.34 22.69 -0.44
C CYS A 318 4.84 24.05 0.05
N ASP A 319 3.70 24.04 0.75
CA ASP A 319 3.20 25.20 1.49
C ASP A 319 3.40 25.01 3.00
N ILE A 320 3.29 23.77 3.48
CA ILE A 320 3.46 23.38 4.88
C ILE A 320 4.34 22.12 5.01
N ASP A 321 4.90 21.90 6.21
CA ASP A 321 5.75 20.74 6.50
C ASP A 321 5.09 19.38 6.16
N ALA A 322 3.75 19.32 6.20
CA ALA A 322 3.00 18.10 5.89
C ALA A 322 2.97 17.73 4.39
N ASP A 323 3.25 18.70 3.51
CA ASP A 323 3.29 18.48 2.05
C ASP A 323 4.58 17.77 1.63
N CYS A 324 5.56 17.73 2.53
CA CYS A 324 6.86 17.10 2.30
C CYS A 324 6.85 15.63 2.78
N PRO A 325 7.02 14.65 1.87
CA PRO A 325 7.08 13.23 2.24
C PRO A 325 8.24 12.89 3.20
N SER A 326 9.29 13.72 3.15
CA SER A 326 10.48 13.69 4.00
C SER A 326 11.07 15.11 4.08
N GLY A 327 10.90 15.80 5.22
CA GLY A 327 11.57 17.06 5.52
C GLY A 327 10.65 18.16 6.05
N LYS A 328 11.09 19.42 5.89
CA LYS A 328 10.36 20.61 6.33
C LYS A 328 10.21 21.57 5.16
N CYS A 329 9.09 22.25 5.12
CA CYS A 329 8.84 23.26 4.14
C CYS A 329 9.58 24.55 4.52
N LYS A 330 10.56 24.95 3.71
CA LYS A 330 11.31 26.19 3.95
C LYS A 330 11.53 26.92 2.65
N GLY A 331 10.85 28.05 2.51
CA GLY A 331 10.91 28.88 1.30
C GLY A 331 10.12 28.30 0.11
N GLY A 332 8.97 27.65 0.36
CA GLY A 332 8.08 27.13 -0.69
C GLY A 332 8.54 25.83 -1.37
N VAL A 333 9.68 25.29 -0.91
CA VAL A 333 10.21 24.01 -1.36
C VAL A 333 10.39 23.09 -0.18
N CYS A 334 10.12 21.81 -0.41
CA CYS A 334 10.52 20.73 0.46
C CYS A 334 12.03 20.71 0.46
N GLN A 335 12.58 21.55 1.32
CA GLN A 335 13.90 21.29 1.80
C GLN A 335 13.79 19.91 2.44
N SER A 336 14.69 19.04 2.04
CA SER A 336 15.12 17.98 2.91
C SER A 336 15.75 18.66 4.14
N GLY A 337 14.94 19.32 4.97
CA GLY A 337 15.22 19.43 6.38
C GLY A 337 15.44 18.00 6.80
N GLU A 338 16.62 17.73 7.32
CA GLU A 338 17.03 16.40 7.74
C GLU A 338 15.85 15.66 8.39
N GLY A 339 15.26 14.73 7.63
CA GLY A 339 14.05 14.05 8.09
C GLY A 339 13.49 13.06 7.06
N PRO A 340 13.75 11.76 7.23
CA PRO A 340 15.02 11.12 7.50
C PRO A 340 15.48 10.42 6.20
N SER A 341 16.20 11.15 5.34
CA SER A 341 17.31 10.55 4.59
C SER A 341 18.63 10.64 5.37
N GLY A 342 18.57 11.00 6.66
CA GLY A 342 19.59 10.54 7.59
C GLY A 342 19.61 9.01 7.56
N PRO A 343 20.77 8.35 7.73
CA PRO A 343 20.86 6.89 7.66
C PRO A 343 19.76 6.30 8.55
N PHE A 344 18.74 5.67 7.94
CA PHE A 344 17.86 4.81 8.72
C PHE A 344 18.78 3.81 9.42
N LYS A 345 18.47 3.52 10.68
CA LYS A 345 19.35 2.67 11.47
C LYS A 345 19.50 1.35 10.73
N LYS A 346 20.72 1.09 10.25
CA LYS A 346 20.98 -0.06 9.39
C LYS A 346 21.09 -1.31 10.23
N ASN A 347 21.43 -1.18 11.51
CA ASN A 347 21.61 -2.28 12.43
C ASN A 347 20.54 -2.18 13.51
N TRP A 348 19.76 -3.24 13.65
CA TRP A 348 18.72 -3.37 14.66
C TRP A 348 19.12 -4.47 15.62
N ILE A 349 19.13 -4.16 16.91
CA ILE A 349 19.28 -5.15 17.97
C ILE A 349 17.95 -5.36 18.66
N GLY A 350 17.68 -6.56 19.16
CA GLY A 350 16.42 -6.83 19.84
C GLY A 350 16.55 -7.87 20.92
N PHE A 351 15.62 -7.82 21.87
CA PHE A 351 15.41 -8.84 22.88
C PHE A 351 14.01 -9.42 22.71
N HIS A 352 13.90 -10.74 22.69
CA HIS A 352 12.67 -11.46 22.39
C HIS A 352 12.41 -12.57 23.41
N VAL A 353 11.14 -12.79 23.71
CA VAL A 353 10.66 -13.99 24.39
C VAL A 353 9.75 -14.74 23.42
N ALA A 354 9.97 -16.05 23.28
CA ALA A 354 9.17 -16.90 22.41
C ALA A 354 8.65 -18.12 23.16
N GLN A 355 7.51 -18.64 22.72
CA GLN A 355 6.94 -19.88 23.21
C GLN A 355 6.80 -20.86 22.05
N ASP A 356 7.41 -22.03 22.15
CA ASP A 356 7.26 -23.08 21.15
C ASP A 356 5.94 -23.84 21.38
N LEU A 357 5.20 -24.06 20.30
CA LEU A 357 4.02 -24.91 20.25
C LEU A 357 4.29 -26.03 19.24
N ALA A 358 4.62 -27.21 19.73
CA ALA A 358 4.91 -28.36 18.88
C ALA A 358 3.62 -29.08 18.49
N ILE A 359 3.50 -29.45 17.22
CA ILE A 359 2.44 -30.36 16.77
C ILE A 359 2.92 -31.78 17.01
N VAL A 360 2.27 -32.46 17.96
CA VAL A 360 2.67 -33.78 18.44
C VAL A 360 1.47 -34.72 18.43
N GLY A 361 1.75 -36.00 18.21
CA GLY A 361 0.77 -37.06 18.19
C GLY A 361 1.46 -38.40 17.99
N GLY A 362 0.80 -39.47 18.39
CA GLY A 362 1.30 -40.82 18.19
C GLY A 362 0.51 -41.85 18.98
N ASP A 363 0.57 -43.08 18.49
CA ASP A 363 0.16 -44.27 19.20
C ASP A 363 1.41 -44.95 19.79
N ASP A 364 1.21 -45.67 20.89
CA ASP A 364 2.24 -46.39 21.63
C ASP A 364 3.51 -45.58 21.93
N VAL A 365 3.33 -44.32 22.36
CA VAL A 365 4.40 -43.30 22.44
C VAL A 365 5.54 -43.65 23.40
N CYS A 366 5.28 -44.44 24.44
CA CYS A 366 6.28 -44.92 25.40
C CYS A 366 6.79 -46.34 25.15
N SER A 367 6.42 -46.98 24.04
CA SER A 367 7.06 -48.23 23.62
C SER A 367 8.55 -48.02 23.37
N GLN A 368 9.35 -49.07 23.52
CA GLN A 368 10.79 -49.01 23.22
C GLN A 368 11.04 -48.64 21.76
N ASP A 369 10.20 -49.12 20.83
CA ASP A 369 10.28 -48.72 19.43
C ASP A 369 10.11 -47.22 19.26
N SER A 370 9.06 -46.64 19.85
CA SER A 370 8.81 -45.20 19.79
C SER A 370 9.93 -44.37 20.44
N GLN A 371 10.49 -44.85 21.56
CA GLN A 371 11.59 -44.19 22.24
C GLN A 371 12.91 -44.22 21.45
N ASN A 372 13.14 -45.29 20.68
CA ASN A 372 14.35 -45.44 19.86
C ASN A 372 14.24 -44.76 18.49
N ASN A 373 13.08 -44.86 17.84
CA ASN A 373 12.90 -44.56 16.42
C ASN A 373 12.03 -43.32 16.18
N ASN A 374 11.12 -42.98 17.09
CA ASN A 374 10.11 -41.94 16.86
C ASN A 374 10.37 -40.67 17.68
N GLY A 375 11.51 -40.57 18.36
CA GLY A 375 11.93 -39.36 19.08
C GLY A 375 11.10 -39.06 20.33
N PHE A 376 10.45 -40.06 20.91
CA PHE A 376 9.88 -39.94 22.24
C PHE A 376 10.91 -40.33 23.30
N ALA A 377 10.74 -39.83 24.52
CA ALA A 377 11.43 -40.30 25.70
C ALA A 377 10.45 -40.20 26.87
N CYS A 378 10.21 -41.31 27.57
CA CYS A 378 9.23 -41.35 28.64
C CYS A 378 9.91 -41.46 30.00
N PHE A 379 9.38 -40.74 30.99
CA PHE A 379 9.89 -40.71 32.35
C PHE A 379 8.75 -40.96 33.33
N TYR A 380 9.04 -41.55 34.48
CA TYR A 380 8.03 -41.61 35.54
C TYR A 380 7.63 -40.19 35.95
N GLU A 381 6.33 -39.95 36.09
CA GLU A 381 5.74 -38.62 36.32
C GLU A 381 6.50 -37.84 37.41
N GLY A 382 6.96 -36.64 37.05
CA GLY A 382 7.66 -35.75 37.99
C GLY A 382 9.10 -36.15 38.34
N THR A 383 9.69 -37.12 37.65
CA THR A 383 11.07 -37.59 37.89
C THR A 383 11.92 -37.54 36.61
N GLU A 384 13.23 -37.71 36.77
CA GLU A 384 14.17 -37.93 35.65
C GLU A 384 14.44 -39.43 35.40
N ASN A 385 13.69 -40.32 36.07
CA ASN A 385 13.85 -41.76 35.90
C ASN A 385 13.17 -42.18 34.59
N GLN A 386 13.99 -42.55 33.60
CA GLN A 386 13.49 -42.97 32.29
C GLN A 386 12.75 -44.31 32.39
N TYR A 387 11.61 -44.40 31.71
CA TYR A 387 10.83 -45.61 31.52
C TYR A 387 11.44 -46.44 30.39
N ASN A 388 12.04 -47.58 30.73
CA ASN A 388 12.82 -48.41 29.79
C ASN A 388 12.16 -49.78 29.51
N PHE A 389 10.83 -49.88 29.66
CA PHE A 389 10.07 -51.11 29.45
C PHE A 389 9.07 -50.93 28.31
N ASP A 390 8.50 -52.03 27.82
CA ASP A 390 7.38 -51.98 26.88
C ASP A 390 6.05 -52.03 27.64
N PRO A 391 5.17 -51.03 27.44
CA PRO A 391 3.82 -51.08 27.98
C PRO A 391 2.95 -52.04 27.16
N GLN A 392 1.79 -52.43 27.70
CA GLN A 392 0.85 -53.28 26.96
C GLN A 392 0.38 -52.55 25.69
N PRO A 393 0.55 -53.13 24.49
CA PRO A 393 0.19 -52.48 23.23
C PRO A 393 -1.31 -52.18 23.12
N ALA A 394 -1.66 -51.11 22.39
CA ALA A 394 -3.05 -50.71 22.15
C ALA A 394 -3.88 -50.48 23.44
N ARG A 395 -3.22 -50.24 24.58
CA ARG A 395 -3.82 -49.93 25.88
C ARG A 395 -3.27 -48.63 26.43
N ALA A 396 -4.13 -47.60 26.40
CA ALA A 396 -3.70 -46.24 26.70
C ALA A 396 -2.49 -45.86 25.82
N ASN A 397 -1.45 -45.19 26.35
CA ASN A 397 -0.19 -44.91 25.63
C ASN A 397 -0.35 -44.15 24.29
N LYS A 398 -1.40 -43.34 24.18
CA LYS A 398 -1.74 -42.57 22.97
C LYS A 398 -1.76 -41.09 23.27
N ILE A 399 -1.16 -40.32 22.36
CA ILE A 399 -1.28 -38.86 22.33
C ILE A 399 -2.08 -38.47 21.09
N SER A 400 -3.27 -37.92 21.32
CA SER A 400 -4.07 -37.33 20.25
C SER A 400 -3.27 -36.23 19.55
N THR A 401 -3.31 -36.22 18.21
CA THR A 401 -2.57 -35.20 17.44
C THR A 401 -3.09 -33.80 17.77
N GLY A 402 -2.20 -32.91 18.17
CA GLY A 402 -2.55 -31.54 18.54
C GLY A 402 -1.33 -30.68 18.84
N MET A 403 -1.58 -29.42 19.21
CA MET A 403 -0.53 -28.51 19.66
C MET A 403 -0.27 -28.71 21.16
N ALA A 404 1.00 -28.86 21.52
CA ALA A 404 1.46 -28.89 22.90
C ALA A 404 2.48 -27.77 23.16
N PRO A 405 2.37 -27.06 24.30
CA PRO A 405 3.44 -26.19 24.77
C PRO A 405 4.75 -26.97 24.90
N ALA A 406 5.82 -26.40 24.38
CA ALA A 406 7.15 -26.96 24.42
C ALA A 406 8.10 -25.96 25.10
N THR A 407 9.31 -25.81 24.58
CA THR A 407 10.34 -24.94 25.12
C THR A 407 9.96 -23.45 25.06
N THR A 408 10.43 -22.68 26.05
CA THR A 408 10.30 -21.22 26.08
C THR A 408 11.67 -20.61 25.82
N ARG A 409 11.78 -19.60 24.95
CA ARG A 409 13.07 -19.05 24.52
C ARG A 409 13.22 -17.60 24.93
N ILE A 410 14.44 -17.25 25.31
CA ILE A 410 14.88 -15.87 25.47
C ILE A 410 15.99 -15.63 24.45
N MET A 411 15.84 -14.62 23.60
CA MET A 411 16.70 -14.44 22.44
C MET A 411 17.13 -13.00 22.25
N LEU A 412 18.37 -12.83 21.78
CA LEU A 412 18.85 -11.60 21.18
C LEU A 412 18.78 -11.72 19.66
N SER A 413 18.39 -10.63 19.00
CA SER A 413 18.41 -10.52 17.55
C SER A 413 19.36 -9.40 17.10
N PHE A 414 19.97 -9.60 15.94
CA PHE A 414 20.63 -8.55 15.18
C PHE A 414 20.12 -8.62 13.74
N ASP A 415 19.58 -7.53 13.20
CA ASP A 415 19.11 -7.44 11.82
C ASP A 415 19.78 -6.26 11.13
N ARG A 416 20.43 -6.54 10.00
CA ARG A 416 20.99 -5.52 9.12
C ARG A 416 20.08 -5.27 7.94
N VAL A 417 19.70 -4.02 7.74
CA VAL A 417 18.91 -3.59 6.57
C VAL A 417 19.83 -3.53 5.34
N LEU A 418 19.47 -4.28 4.31
CA LEU A 418 20.17 -4.42 3.04
C LEU A 418 19.35 -3.72 1.93
N GLY A 419 19.42 -2.39 1.87
CA GLY A 419 18.66 -1.58 0.91
C GLY A 419 17.38 -0.97 1.50
N LYS A 420 16.29 -0.89 0.72
CA LYS A 420 15.06 -0.19 1.16
C LYS A 420 14.11 -1.08 2.00
N ASN A 421 14.03 -2.38 1.69
CA ASN A 421 12.99 -3.27 2.21
C ASN A 421 13.49 -4.66 2.65
N LEU A 422 14.78 -4.96 2.48
CA LEU A 422 15.36 -6.27 2.80
C LEU A 422 16.18 -6.19 4.09
N THR A 423 16.16 -7.24 4.90
CA THR A 423 17.03 -7.42 6.06
C THR A 423 17.71 -8.76 6.03
N LEU A 424 18.96 -8.82 6.47
CA LEU A 424 19.67 -10.03 6.83
C LEU A 424 19.96 -9.99 8.33
N GLY A 425 19.56 -11.01 9.07
CA GLY A 425 19.69 -11.03 10.51
C GLY A 425 20.13 -12.37 11.07
N ALA A 426 20.49 -12.33 12.34
CA ALA A 426 20.80 -13.49 13.15
C ALA A 426 20.08 -13.39 14.50
N ARG A 427 19.75 -14.54 15.08
CA ARG A 427 19.29 -14.65 16.46
C ARG A 427 20.13 -15.65 17.21
N ALA A 428 20.36 -15.34 18.48
CA ALA A 428 21.00 -16.23 19.44
C ALA A 428 20.18 -16.22 20.72
N GLY A 429 19.99 -17.38 21.35
CA GLY A 429 19.19 -17.46 22.56
C GLY A 429 19.34 -18.73 23.35
N TYR A 430 18.61 -18.77 24.45
CA TYR A 430 18.57 -19.87 25.40
C TYR A 430 17.15 -20.40 25.56
N ALA A 431 16.99 -21.71 25.51
CA ALA A 431 15.72 -22.42 25.65
C ALA A 431 15.59 -23.02 27.06
N LEU A 432 14.43 -22.79 27.66
CA LEU A 432 13.99 -23.28 28.96
C LEU A 432 12.97 -24.39 28.77
N ASN A 433 12.75 -25.21 29.81
CA ASN A 433 11.78 -26.31 29.82
C ASN A 433 12.10 -27.45 28.83
N GLY A 434 13.39 -27.70 28.56
CA GLY A 434 13.82 -28.89 27.83
C GLY A 434 13.62 -30.18 28.63
N GLY A 435 13.53 -31.32 27.95
CA GLY A 435 13.31 -32.61 28.61
C GLY A 435 14.56 -33.18 29.27
N PRO A 436 14.42 -34.13 30.21
CA PRO A 436 15.54 -34.81 30.87
C PRO A 436 16.44 -35.55 29.86
N SER A 437 17.60 -35.99 30.34
CA SER A 437 18.53 -36.80 29.53
C SER A 437 17.91 -38.17 29.29
N ALA A 438 17.85 -38.58 28.02
CA ALA A 438 17.38 -39.92 27.62
C ALA A 438 18.58 -40.72 27.11
N GLY A 439 19.07 -41.66 27.92
CA GLY A 439 20.41 -42.24 27.73
C GLY A 439 21.49 -41.15 27.64
N ASP A 440 22.34 -41.22 26.62
CA ASP A 440 23.39 -40.22 26.38
C ASP A 440 22.91 -38.93 25.71
N LYS A 441 21.63 -38.84 25.33
CA LYS A 441 21.06 -37.68 24.62
C LYS A 441 20.60 -36.61 25.60
N LYS A 442 21.40 -35.54 25.73
CA LYS A 442 21.07 -34.34 26.52
C LYS A 442 20.32 -33.31 25.68
N PHE A 443 19.42 -32.58 26.32
CA PHE A 443 18.75 -31.43 25.70
C PHE A 443 19.78 -30.35 25.33
N LEU A 444 19.67 -29.79 24.12
CA LEU A 444 20.45 -28.65 23.66
C LEU A 444 19.69 -27.34 23.94
N PRO A 445 20.08 -26.56 24.97
CA PRO A 445 19.35 -25.35 25.33
C PRO A 445 19.72 -24.14 24.47
N PHE A 446 20.48 -24.31 23.40
CA PHE A 446 20.93 -23.22 22.53
C PHE A 446 19.97 -22.99 21.37
N HIS A 447 19.72 -21.73 21.02
CA HIS A 447 19.07 -21.31 19.79
C HIS A 447 20.03 -20.45 18.97
N GLY A 448 20.22 -20.80 17.70
CA GLY A 448 20.89 -19.99 16.69
C GLY A 448 20.08 -19.99 15.40
N GLU A 449 19.83 -18.81 14.84
CA GLU A 449 19.07 -18.65 13.60
C GLU A 449 19.76 -17.63 12.69
N VAL A 450 19.83 -17.90 11.39
CA VAL A 450 20.08 -16.88 10.37
C VAL A 450 18.78 -16.68 9.59
N ARG A 451 18.42 -15.42 9.34
CA ARG A 451 17.14 -15.06 8.70
C ARG A 451 17.30 -13.97 7.65
N ILE A 452 16.52 -14.08 6.58
CA ILE A 452 16.33 -13.03 5.59
C ILE A 452 14.88 -12.56 5.72
N GLY A 453 14.68 -11.24 5.79
CA GLY A 453 13.37 -10.62 5.95
C GLY A 453 13.07 -9.63 4.84
N TYR A 454 11.81 -9.60 4.38
CA TYR A 454 11.28 -8.58 3.47
C TYR A 454 10.18 -7.79 4.18
N TRP A 455 10.36 -6.48 4.23
CA TRP A 455 9.49 -5.52 4.91
C TRP A 455 8.61 -4.80 3.89
N PHE A 456 7.31 -4.74 4.12
CA PHE A 456 6.38 -4.11 3.19
C PHE A 456 6.26 -2.59 3.42
N GLY A 457 5.91 -1.86 2.35
CA GLY A 457 5.67 -0.42 2.39
C GLY A 457 6.83 0.43 1.82
N LYS A 458 6.59 1.74 1.71
CA LYS A 458 7.60 2.70 1.23
C LYS A 458 8.49 3.16 2.39
N GLN A 459 9.78 2.86 2.32
CA GLN A 459 10.79 3.18 3.35
C GLN A 459 10.36 2.75 4.76
N PRO A 460 10.14 1.44 5.02
CA PRO A 460 9.58 0.94 6.27
C PRO A 460 10.36 1.37 7.52
N PHE A 461 11.68 1.57 7.41
CA PHE A 461 12.55 1.96 8.52
C PHE A 461 12.63 3.47 8.78
N ALA A 462 12.05 4.30 7.92
CA ALA A 462 12.10 5.76 8.01
C ALA A 462 10.91 6.36 8.78
N LYS A 463 9.82 5.60 8.96
CA LYS A 463 8.53 6.10 9.47
C LYS A 463 8.11 5.41 10.76
N LYS A 464 7.36 6.12 11.60
CA LYS A 464 6.66 5.54 12.76
C LYS A 464 5.45 4.72 12.28
N GLY A 465 4.92 3.86 13.15
CA GLY A 465 3.73 3.06 12.89
C GLY A 465 4.02 1.59 12.61
N ILE A 466 3.06 0.90 11.99
CA ILE A 466 3.11 -0.55 11.76
C ILE A 466 4.00 -0.86 10.55
N ARG A 467 4.96 -1.75 10.75
CA ARG A 467 5.91 -2.23 9.74
C ARG A 467 5.73 -3.75 9.60
N PRO A 468 4.88 -4.21 8.66
CA PRO A 468 4.70 -5.64 8.43
C PRO A 468 5.87 -6.21 7.64
N TYR A 469 6.21 -7.47 7.88
CA TYR A 469 7.28 -8.16 7.18
C TYR A 469 7.03 -9.68 7.13
N VAL A 470 7.70 -10.33 6.17
CA VAL A 470 7.85 -11.79 6.10
C VAL A 470 9.32 -12.14 6.18
N ALA A 471 9.65 -13.31 6.68
CA ALA A 471 11.01 -13.79 6.81
C ALA A 471 11.09 -15.30 6.55
N GLY A 472 12.28 -15.74 6.15
CA GLY A 472 12.62 -17.15 6.06
C GLY A 472 14.05 -17.35 6.55
N GLY A 473 14.30 -18.51 7.14
CA GLY A 473 15.58 -18.78 7.78
C GLY A 473 15.77 -20.22 8.19
N GLY A 474 16.83 -20.44 8.95
CA GLY A 474 17.14 -21.75 9.51
C GLY A 474 18.31 -21.66 10.47
N GLY A 475 18.53 -22.75 11.20
CA GLY A 475 19.62 -22.81 12.15
C GLY A 475 19.55 -24.02 13.06
N ILE A 476 20.02 -23.82 14.30
CA ILE A 476 20.14 -24.87 15.31
C ILE A 476 19.33 -24.52 16.54
N ALA A 477 18.47 -25.45 16.94
CA ALA A 477 17.63 -25.36 18.12
C ALA A 477 17.06 -26.73 18.40
N GLN A 478 16.89 -27.08 19.66
CA GLN A 478 16.08 -28.22 20.05
C GLN A 478 14.73 -27.74 20.60
N VAL A 479 13.68 -28.51 20.33
CA VAL A 479 12.32 -28.29 20.85
C VAL A 479 11.86 -29.60 21.49
N ASP A 480 11.60 -29.57 22.79
CA ASP A 480 11.08 -30.71 23.54
C ASP A 480 9.67 -30.37 24.04
N ALA A 481 8.67 -31.18 23.67
CA ALA A 481 7.29 -31.02 24.14
C ALA A 481 6.96 -32.07 25.19
N LYS A 482 6.52 -31.63 26.38
CA LYS A 482 6.14 -32.51 27.49
C LYS A 482 4.63 -32.76 27.47
N LEU A 483 4.22 -34.02 27.49
CA LEU A 483 2.82 -34.42 27.61
C LEU A 483 2.65 -35.53 28.64
N PRO A 484 1.62 -35.44 29.52
CA PRO A 484 1.28 -36.55 30.39
C PRO A 484 0.67 -37.68 29.56
N VAL A 485 1.06 -38.92 29.85
CA VAL A 485 0.47 -40.12 29.24
C VAL A 485 0.29 -41.20 30.30
N THR A 486 -0.81 -41.94 30.21
CA THR A 486 -1.01 -43.14 31.03
C THR A 486 -0.66 -44.35 30.18
N VAL A 487 0.06 -45.30 30.77
CA VAL A 487 0.39 -46.58 30.15
C VAL A 487 -0.04 -47.73 31.06
N VAL A 488 -0.18 -48.92 30.50
CA VAL A 488 -0.25 -50.16 31.27
C VAL A 488 1.17 -50.73 31.32
N ASP A 489 1.85 -50.55 32.45
CA ASP A 489 3.23 -50.94 32.67
C ASP A 489 3.35 -52.46 32.90
N CYS A 490 3.83 -53.18 31.89
CA CYS A 490 4.05 -54.62 31.97
C CYS A 490 5.19 -55.02 32.91
N ALA A 491 6.01 -54.08 33.37
CA ALA A 491 7.05 -54.38 34.36
C ALA A 491 6.48 -54.64 35.76
N GLN A 492 5.20 -54.32 36.01
CA GLN A 492 4.54 -54.48 37.31
C GLN A 492 3.23 -55.25 37.19
N ASP A 493 3.01 -56.15 38.15
CA ASP A 493 1.76 -56.88 38.26
C ASP A 493 0.58 -55.96 38.61
N PRO A 494 -0.57 -56.08 37.92
CA PRO A 494 -1.72 -55.19 38.11
C PRO A 494 -2.33 -55.25 39.51
N ASN A 495 -2.22 -56.39 40.20
CA ASN A 495 -2.90 -56.62 41.48
C ASN A 495 -1.95 -56.39 42.67
N THR A 496 -0.71 -56.82 42.53
CA THR A 496 0.28 -56.85 43.62
C THR A 496 1.35 -55.77 43.50
N GLY A 497 1.53 -55.19 42.29
CA GLY A 497 2.63 -54.28 42.00
C GLY A 497 4.01 -54.94 42.01
N ALA A 498 4.09 -56.26 42.14
CA ALA A 498 5.35 -57.00 42.09
C ALA A 498 5.99 -56.88 40.71
N SER A 499 7.32 -56.87 40.65
CA SER A 499 8.04 -56.81 39.37
C SER A 499 7.80 -58.07 38.54
N GLN A 500 7.46 -57.90 37.27
CA GLN A 500 7.29 -58.97 36.28
C GLN A 500 8.47 -59.05 35.29
N VAL A 501 9.46 -58.16 35.39
CA VAL A 501 10.58 -58.08 34.42
C VAL A 501 11.32 -59.41 34.31
N GLY A 502 11.55 -59.87 33.07
CA GLY A 502 12.22 -61.14 32.79
C GLY A 502 11.37 -62.40 32.96
N THR A 503 10.06 -62.26 33.25
CA THR A 503 9.13 -63.38 33.37
C THR A 503 8.31 -63.61 32.10
N GLN A 504 7.64 -64.77 32.02
CA GLN A 504 6.65 -65.02 30.96
C GLN A 504 5.45 -64.06 31.06
N ALA A 505 5.09 -63.60 32.26
CA ALA A 505 4.00 -62.65 32.45
C ALA A 505 4.30 -61.31 31.76
N TYR A 506 5.52 -60.78 31.90
CA TYR A 506 5.97 -59.59 31.17
C TYR A 506 5.88 -59.80 29.65
N THR A 507 6.39 -60.93 29.15
CA THR A 507 6.37 -61.23 27.71
C THR A 507 4.95 -61.33 27.18
N ASN A 508 4.03 -61.94 27.93
CA ASN A 508 2.63 -62.03 27.56
C ASN A 508 1.97 -60.65 27.56
N CYS A 509 2.24 -59.81 28.57
CA CYS A 509 1.70 -58.46 28.65
C CYS A 509 2.19 -57.58 27.50
N ALA A 510 3.51 -57.52 27.26
CA ALA A 510 4.11 -56.65 26.24
C ALA A 510 3.75 -57.04 24.79
N ASN A 511 3.26 -58.26 24.56
CA ASN A 511 2.84 -58.74 23.23
C ASN A 511 1.31 -58.87 23.10
N ASP A 512 0.54 -58.63 24.16
CA ASP A 512 -0.92 -58.78 24.13
C ASP A 512 -1.62 -57.52 23.61
N SER A 513 -1.96 -57.53 22.32
CA SER A 513 -2.72 -56.47 21.66
C SER A 513 -4.22 -56.77 21.54
N GLY A 514 -4.74 -57.87 22.11
CA GLY A 514 -6.06 -58.39 21.71
C GLY A 514 -6.91 -59.11 22.76
N SER A 515 -6.39 -59.43 23.95
CA SER A 515 -7.10 -60.29 24.90
C SER A 515 -8.29 -59.63 25.62
N GLY A 516 -8.41 -58.29 25.58
CA GLY A 516 -9.41 -57.59 26.39
C GLY A 516 -9.01 -57.43 27.87
N ALA A 517 -7.98 -58.12 28.36
CA ALA A 517 -7.48 -58.00 29.73
C ALA A 517 -6.46 -56.84 29.91
N ILE A 518 -6.36 -56.34 31.14
CA ILE A 518 -5.27 -55.45 31.60
C ILE A 518 -4.27 -56.34 32.34
N LEU A 519 -3.06 -56.50 31.78
CA LEU A 519 -2.08 -57.47 32.24
C LEU A 519 -0.90 -56.84 33.01
N GLY A 520 -0.81 -55.51 33.00
CA GLY A 520 0.18 -54.72 33.74
C GLY A 520 -0.49 -53.66 34.60
N LYS A 521 0.31 -52.89 35.35
CA LYS A 521 -0.21 -51.85 36.24
C LYS A 521 -0.35 -50.51 35.53
N GLU A 522 -1.45 -49.81 35.71
CA GLU A 522 -1.57 -48.44 35.22
C GLU A 522 -0.50 -47.53 35.83
N GLN A 523 0.21 -46.80 34.97
CA GLN A 523 1.30 -45.91 35.36
C GLN A 523 1.18 -44.58 34.62
N LYS A 524 1.42 -43.48 35.32
CA LYS A 524 1.52 -42.16 34.72
C LYS A 524 2.96 -41.84 34.36
N LEU A 525 3.17 -41.43 33.13
CA LEU A 525 4.47 -41.06 32.59
C LEU A 525 4.42 -39.64 32.00
N ASP A 526 5.56 -38.98 32.06
CA ASP A 526 5.86 -37.77 31.31
C ASP A 526 6.51 -38.17 29.98
N ALA A 527 5.76 -38.08 28.88
CA ALA A 527 6.27 -38.31 27.54
C ALA A 527 6.84 -37.01 26.96
N TYR A 528 8.12 -37.00 26.64
CA TYR A 528 8.78 -35.92 25.94
C TYR A 528 8.92 -36.26 24.46
N LYS A 529 8.28 -35.48 23.57
CA LYS A 529 8.60 -35.49 22.15
C LYS A 529 9.83 -34.61 21.92
N LYS A 530 10.98 -35.24 21.68
CA LYS A 530 12.27 -34.57 21.45
C LYS A 530 12.48 -34.40 19.95
N LEU A 531 12.32 -33.18 19.45
CA LEU A 531 12.50 -32.88 18.02
C LEU A 531 13.97 -32.69 17.68
N GLY A 532 14.27 -32.69 16.38
CA GLY A 532 15.63 -32.54 15.87
C GLY A 532 16.30 -31.23 16.30
N GLN A 533 17.63 -31.17 16.17
CA GLN A 533 18.44 -30.02 16.62
C GLN A 533 18.70 -28.98 15.52
N SER A 534 18.23 -29.22 14.31
CA SER A 534 18.30 -28.27 13.19
C SER A 534 16.90 -27.92 12.74
N PHE A 535 16.72 -26.74 12.15
CA PHE A 535 15.43 -26.34 11.62
C PHE A 535 15.55 -25.43 10.40
N VAL A 536 14.51 -25.45 9.58
CA VAL A 536 14.21 -24.41 8.60
C VAL A 536 12.88 -23.77 8.98
N ASN A 537 12.73 -22.48 8.72
CA ASN A 537 11.51 -21.77 9.05
C ASN A 537 11.05 -20.84 7.93
N ILE A 538 9.74 -20.61 7.91
CA ILE A 538 9.11 -19.46 7.29
C ILE A 538 8.26 -18.77 8.36
N GLY A 539 8.30 -17.45 8.36
CA GLY A 539 7.61 -16.67 9.37
C GLY A 539 7.37 -15.24 8.92
N GLY A 540 6.86 -14.45 9.83
CA GLY A 540 6.60 -13.05 9.57
C GLY A 540 5.95 -12.40 10.77
N GLY A 541 5.64 -11.12 10.64
CA GLY A 541 4.96 -10.41 11.69
C GLY A 541 4.89 -8.92 11.42
N ALA A 542 4.76 -8.16 12.50
CA ALA A 542 4.68 -6.72 12.44
C ALA A 542 5.48 -6.11 13.57
N MET A 543 6.19 -5.03 13.25
CA MET A 543 6.77 -4.15 14.25
C MET A 543 5.87 -2.92 14.40
N TYR A 544 5.50 -2.56 15.62
CA TYR A 544 4.94 -1.27 15.95
C TYR A 544 6.07 -0.33 16.39
N ALA A 545 6.45 0.60 15.51
CA ALA A 545 7.52 1.54 15.75
C ALA A 545 7.05 2.71 16.64
N LEU A 546 7.48 2.69 17.90
CA LEU A 546 7.23 3.73 18.90
C LEU A 546 8.02 5.02 18.58
N SER A 547 9.22 4.84 18.01
CA SER A 547 10.08 5.91 17.51
C SER A 547 10.75 5.47 16.20
N PRO A 548 11.46 6.36 15.48
CA PRO A 548 12.25 5.96 14.32
C PRO A 548 13.29 4.87 14.63
N SER A 549 13.79 4.80 15.88
CA SER A 549 14.85 3.89 16.32
C SER A 549 14.40 2.85 17.34
N SER A 550 13.11 2.69 17.62
CA SER A 550 12.64 1.65 18.55
C SER A 550 11.20 1.22 18.32
N GLY A 551 10.89 -0.02 18.70
CA GLY A 551 9.53 -0.53 18.63
C GLY A 551 9.35 -1.92 19.21
N ILE A 552 8.09 -2.34 19.23
CA ILE A 552 7.68 -3.66 19.69
C ILE A 552 7.49 -4.53 18.45
N GLN A 553 8.13 -5.69 18.39
CA GLN A 553 8.06 -6.63 17.28
C GLN A 553 7.29 -7.88 17.72
N LEU A 554 6.21 -8.17 17.00
CA LEU A 554 5.54 -9.46 17.05
C LEU A 554 6.07 -10.32 15.90
N ASN A 555 6.38 -11.57 16.18
CA ASN A 555 6.83 -12.55 15.20
C ASN A 555 6.00 -13.82 15.35
N LEU A 556 5.76 -14.49 14.23
CA LEU A 556 5.21 -15.83 14.18
C LEU A 556 6.06 -16.65 13.21
N ASN A 557 6.76 -17.64 13.74
CA ASN A 557 7.59 -18.56 12.96
C ASN A 557 6.91 -19.93 12.87
N ILE A 558 6.96 -20.54 11.69
CA ILE A 558 6.63 -21.96 11.49
C ILE A 558 7.94 -22.67 11.19
N MET A 559 8.39 -23.50 12.12
CA MET A 559 9.65 -24.23 12.07
C MET A 559 9.40 -25.69 11.71
N PHE A 560 10.22 -26.22 10.81
CA PHE A 560 10.31 -27.64 10.50
C PHE A 560 11.64 -28.17 11.06
N MET A 561 11.54 -29.01 12.10
CA MET A 561 12.70 -29.56 12.81
C MET A 561 13.29 -30.75 12.06
N LEU A 562 14.60 -30.98 12.17
CA LEU A 562 15.37 -32.04 11.48
C LEU A 562 16.51 -32.56 12.38
N PRO A 563 16.89 -33.85 12.31
CA PRO A 563 16.33 -34.89 11.44
C PRO A 563 15.06 -35.54 12.01
N THR A 564 14.84 -35.48 13.34
CA THR A 564 13.58 -35.92 13.94
C THR A 564 12.50 -34.91 13.59
N SER A 565 11.82 -35.19 12.48
CA SER A 565 10.86 -34.27 11.85
C SER A 565 9.67 -33.95 12.74
N GLY A 566 9.34 -32.66 12.79
CA GLY A 566 8.15 -32.15 13.47
C GLY A 566 7.93 -30.68 13.15
N THR A 567 6.69 -30.25 13.22
CA THR A 567 6.30 -28.85 12.99
C THR A 567 6.13 -28.14 14.32
N VAL A 568 6.73 -26.96 14.44
CA VAL A 568 6.64 -26.10 15.62
C VAL A 568 6.17 -24.72 15.19
N ILE A 569 5.22 -24.16 15.94
CA ILE A 569 4.78 -22.78 15.79
C ILE A 569 5.40 -22.00 16.94
N GLU A 570 6.18 -20.97 16.62
CA GLU A 570 6.90 -20.13 17.59
C GLU A 570 6.40 -18.68 17.46
N PRO A 571 5.35 -18.29 18.20
CA PRO A 571 5.07 -16.88 18.46
C PRO A 571 6.16 -16.28 19.35
N SER A 572 6.61 -15.07 18.99
CA SER A 572 7.52 -14.30 19.84
C SER A 572 7.17 -12.82 19.90
N LEU A 573 7.44 -12.23 21.06
CA LEU A 573 7.32 -10.80 21.30
C LEU A 573 8.70 -10.27 21.68
N GLY A 574 9.10 -9.16 21.06
CA GLY A 574 10.36 -8.52 21.38
C GLY A 574 10.31 -7.01 21.34
N TYR A 575 11.29 -6.40 21.99
CA TYR A 575 11.59 -5.00 21.87
C TYR A 575 12.86 -4.84 21.03
N VAL A 576 12.80 -4.00 20.00
CA VAL A 576 13.90 -3.79 19.05
C VAL A 576 14.33 -2.33 19.04
N PHE A 577 15.63 -2.11 18.84
CA PHE A 577 16.27 -0.80 18.83
C PHE A 577 17.23 -0.68 17.65
N GLY A 578 17.17 0.42 16.92
CA GLY A 578 18.04 0.74 15.79
C GLY A 578 19.25 1.57 16.23
N LEU A 579 20.45 1.14 15.80
CA LEU A 579 21.75 1.78 16.05
C LEU A 579 22.21 2.68 14.90
#